data_AF-A0A7M3MGF0-F1
#
_entry.id   AF-A0A7M3MGF0-F1
#
_cell.length_a   1.000
_cell.length_b   1.000
_cell.length_c   1.000
_cell.angle_alpha   90.00
_cell.angle_beta   90.00
_cell.angle_gamma   90.00
#
_symmetry.space_group_name_H-M   'P 1'
#
loop_
_entity.id
_entity.type
_entity.pdbx_description
1 polymer ?
#
loop_
_entity_poly.entity_id
_entity_poly.type
_entity_poly.pdbx_seq_one_letter_code
_entity_poly.pdbx_strand_id
1 'polypeptide(L)'
;MFFKSIIACLAVLLGLAAPSANAAPAGVWEPTGKPGIWFVWYAPSFYTGYAPRSQEADKVHIHMGRGNQVRITVVMTEELIDNYPQDLMLREDTITELVEKDVIDLYMNMSWERFQETLADHGVRELAESKASMDPAEYRRKSLELMRALNPDQVWHIQMNAGGLCSGWLERHQGAQPANASDKLALVNDILPTRLWHMEMTQELEQTLSQALAAQDAEGVMPLLKAAAGDLYPVEDGRIDVWEYTTIYPAGTHDSFTTVDGERIPNFPVTGVWDLTSRDYGKGQLGMVDYLSTNPGYGFITMLPYQHAGSYYYNAFHNDGIRIPVSKSFMPQEWKNVQTEREGEHAGQFWACSRGPVSHGCTRVPSDLMGEFRHILPSDAEKARGLPTFRNDSACFDVYDIDGDGTPEVMGIKYYLAYRAVKPRDPVEIRVKNTRDAYYPWLYGKSAFVWNEDGSVTFPKARTCQFVGRKAVAGKVYENVRLFEPDYHGGDKLQFYTLNPVNFETDPGFTFNRELRNVGWGYKADRKKLFLE
;
A
#
# COMPACT_ATOMS: atom_id res chain seq x y z
N MET A 1 -32.87 -4.03 73.14
CA MET A 1 -31.44 -3.97 72.76
C MET A 1 -31.11 -5.19 71.92
N PHE A 2 -31.27 -5.09 70.60
CA PHE A 2 -30.75 -6.04 69.62
C PHE A 2 -30.81 -5.34 68.25
N PHE A 3 -29.82 -5.65 67.42
CA PHE A 3 -29.60 -5.31 66.00
C PHE A 3 -28.67 -4.14 65.62
N LYS A 4 -27.41 -4.55 65.31
CA LYS A 4 -26.63 -4.37 64.07
C LYS A 4 -26.47 -2.93 63.53
N SER A 5 -25.27 -2.33 63.63
CA SER A 5 -24.14 -2.43 62.68
C SER A 5 -24.50 -2.14 61.22
N ILE A 6 -24.17 -0.94 60.76
CA ILE A 6 -23.48 -0.57 59.50
C ILE A 6 -23.02 0.88 59.70
N ILE A 7 -21.71 1.11 59.83
CA ILE A 7 -21.09 2.43 59.59
C ILE A 7 -20.02 2.21 58.54
N ALA A 8 -20.23 2.88 57.40
CA ALA A 8 -19.37 2.88 56.24
C ALA A 8 -18.01 3.52 56.57
N CYS A 9 -16.93 2.78 56.35
CA CYS A 9 -15.61 3.38 56.15
C CYS A 9 -15.51 3.81 54.68
N LEU A 10 -15.72 5.10 54.44
CA LEU A 10 -15.35 5.76 53.19
C LEU A 10 -13.81 5.82 53.15
N ALA A 11 -13.17 4.86 52.50
CA ALA A 11 -11.78 4.99 52.10
C ALA A 11 -11.72 5.99 50.94
N VAL A 12 -11.24 7.19 51.24
CA VAL A 12 -10.86 8.20 50.25
C VAL A 12 -9.66 7.65 49.46
N LEU A 13 -9.97 6.96 48.36
CA LEU A 13 -9.03 6.73 47.28
C LEU A 13 -8.81 8.08 46.59
N LEU A 14 -7.87 8.86 47.13
CA LEU A 14 -7.18 9.90 46.37
C LEU A 14 -6.38 9.17 45.29
N GLY A 15 -7.05 8.87 44.18
CA GLY A 15 -6.40 8.55 42.93
C GLY A 15 -5.58 9.76 42.54
N LEU A 16 -4.27 9.69 42.77
CA LEU A 16 -3.30 10.46 42.02
C LEU A 16 -3.50 10.05 40.56
N ALA A 17 -4.36 10.79 39.86
CA ALA A 17 -4.38 10.81 38.42
C ALA A 17 -2.96 11.16 38.00
N ALA A 18 -2.24 10.16 37.47
CA ALA A 18 -1.02 10.43 36.74
C ALA A 18 -1.36 11.52 35.72
N PRO A 19 -0.57 12.61 35.65
CA PRO A 19 -0.81 13.64 34.66
C PRO A 19 -0.86 12.95 33.30
N SER A 20 -1.94 13.17 32.56
CA SER A 20 -2.05 12.81 31.16
C SER A 20 -0.90 13.48 30.42
N ALA A 21 0.22 12.78 30.31
CA ALA A 21 1.34 13.22 29.52
C ALA A 21 0.88 13.29 28.07
N ASN A 22 0.93 14.51 27.54
CA ASN A 22 0.67 14.93 26.17
C ASN A 22 -0.79 15.28 25.86
N ALA A 23 -1.19 16.49 26.25
CA ALA A 23 -2.07 17.27 25.39
C ALA A 23 -1.46 17.31 23.98
N ALA A 24 -2.28 17.07 22.95
CA ALA A 24 -1.87 17.25 21.56
C ALA A 24 -1.29 18.67 21.37
N PRO A 25 -0.26 18.86 20.54
CA PRO A 25 0.26 20.20 20.30
C PRO A 25 -0.85 21.08 19.72
N ALA A 26 -1.11 22.24 20.33
CA ALA A 26 -1.78 23.32 19.61
C ALA A 26 -0.87 23.67 18.43
N GLY A 27 -1.37 23.47 17.21
CA GLY A 27 -0.51 23.63 16.05
C GLY A 27 -1.28 23.69 14.74
N VAL A 28 -0.65 24.37 13.80
CA VAL A 28 -1.00 24.41 12.38
C VAL A 28 -0.03 23.47 11.67
N TRP A 29 -0.49 22.73 10.66
CA TRP A 29 0.43 21.99 9.80
C TRP A 29 1.39 22.94 9.09
N GLU A 30 2.65 22.54 9.00
CA GLU A 30 3.61 23.22 8.16
C GLU A 30 3.25 22.96 6.69
N PRO A 31 3.16 23.99 5.84
CA PRO A 31 2.80 23.81 4.43
C PRO A 31 3.90 23.00 3.75
N THR A 32 3.56 21.75 3.43
CA THR A 32 4.47 20.74 2.85
C THR A 32 3.86 20.21 1.57
N GLY A 33 4.29 20.75 0.43
CA GLY A 33 3.84 20.31 -0.90
C GLY A 33 2.32 20.16 -1.03
N LYS A 34 1.89 19.21 -1.87
CA LYS A 34 0.50 18.74 -1.96
C LYS A 34 0.35 17.48 -1.09
N PRO A 35 -0.27 17.55 0.11
CA PRO A 35 -0.43 16.42 1.01
C PRO A 35 -1.56 15.45 0.61
N GLY A 36 -2.31 15.78 -0.45
CA GLY A 36 -3.53 15.10 -0.82
C GLY A 36 -4.32 15.89 -1.86
N ILE A 37 -5.64 15.67 -1.92
CA ILE A 37 -6.48 16.09 -3.05
C ILE A 37 -7.53 17.10 -2.60
N TRP A 38 -7.55 18.27 -3.22
CA TRP A 38 -8.60 19.28 -3.02
C TRP A 38 -9.76 19.05 -3.96
N PHE A 39 -10.98 19.25 -3.47
CA PHE A 39 -12.19 19.02 -4.25
C PHE A 39 -13.35 19.86 -3.70
N VAL A 40 -14.27 20.28 -4.57
CA VAL A 40 -15.47 21.06 -4.18
C VAL A 40 -16.52 20.16 -3.53
N TRP A 41 -16.85 19.06 -4.21
CA TRP A 41 -17.79 18.04 -3.75
C TRP A 41 -17.34 16.63 -4.16
N TYR A 42 -17.99 15.60 -3.63
CA TYR A 42 -17.71 14.24 -4.05
C TYR A 42 -18.14 14.03 -5.50
N ALA A 43 -17.19 13.64 -6.34
CA ALA A 43 -17.39 13.29 -7.74
C ALA A 43 -16.64 11.97 -8.02
N PRO A 44 -17.07 11.19 -9.02
CA PRO A 44 -16.30 10.03 -9.44
C PRO A 44 -14.97 10.49 -10.08
N SER A 45 -14.00 9.59 -10.07
CA SER A 45 -12.68 9.82 -10.63
C SER A 45 -12.12 8.56 -11.26
N PHE A 46 -11.12 8.75 -12.13
CA PHE A 46 -10.30 7.69 -12.71
C PHE A 46 -8.80 7.98 -12.47
N TYR A 47 -8.00 6.91 -12.49
CA TYR A 47 -6.55 6.98 -12.23
C TYR A 47 -5.80 7.53 -13.46
N THR A 48 -4.96 8.53 -13.22
CA THR A 48 -4.12 9.20 -14.24
C THR A 48 -2.64 9.11 -13.90
N GLY A 49 -2.23 8.08 -13.16
CA GLY A 49 -0.81 7.78 -12.92
C GLY A 49 -0.28 6.67 -13.81
N TYR A 50 0.97 6.30 -13.56
CA TYR A 50 1.77 5.49 -14.47
C TYR A 50 2.20 4.13 -13.91
N ALA A 51 1.67 3.72 -12.75
CA ALA A 51 1.98 2.41 -12.20
C ALA A 51 1.62 1.31 -13.22
N PRO A 52 2.38 0.22 -13.30
CA PRO A 52 2.04 -0.90 -14.15
C PRO A 52 0.84 -1.67 -13.58
N ARG A 53 0.05 -2.27 -14.46
CA ARG A 53 -1.02 -3.19 -14.10
C ARG A 53 -0.55 -4.64 -14.25
N SER A 54 -0.61 -5.43 -13.17
CA SER A 54 -0.39 -6.87 -13.24
C SER A 54 -1.69 -7.61 -13.55
N GLN A 55 -1.68 -8.51 -14.54
CA GLN A 55 -2.80 -9.44 -14.77
C GLN A 55 -2.66 -10.73 -13.95
N GLU A 56 -1.53 -10.92 -13.28
CA GLU A 56 -1.17 -12.08 -12.46
C GLU A 56 -1.13 -11.66 -10.98
N ALA A 57 -2.16 -12.06 -10.22
CA ALA A 57 -2.30 -11.64 -8.83
C ALA A 57 -1.23 -12.25 -7.92
N ASP A 58 -0.75 -13.46 -8.22
CA ASP A 58 0.30 -14.17 -7.50
C ASP A 58 1.69 -13.50 -7.62
N LYS A 59 1.86 -12.53 -8.53
CA LYS A 59 3.05 -11.69 -8.63
C LYS A 59 3.01 -10.44 -7.75
N VAL A 60 1.88 -10.18 -7.08
CA VAL A 60 1.67 -8.97 -6.28
C VAL A 60 1.80 -9.29 -4.79
N HIS A 61 2.63 -8.52 -4.08
CA HIS A 61 2.85 -8.65 -2.64
C HIS A 61 2.43 -7.36 -1.94
N ILE A 62 1.59 -7.49 -0.91
CA ILE A 62 1.10 -6.36 -0.13
C ILE A 62 1.57 -6.55 1.31
N HIS A 63 2.41 -5.65 1.80
CA HIS A 63 3.01 -5.74 3.13
C HIS A 63 2.73 -4.49 3.96
N MET A 64 2.13 -4.65 5.14
CA MET A 64 1.96 -3.56 6.11
C MET A 64 2.94 -3.72 7.28
N GLY A 65 3.64 -2.65 7.63
CA GLY A 65 4.69 -2.65 8.65
C GLY A 65 4.62 -1.51 9.67
N ARG A 66 5.37 -1.64 10.76
CA ARG A 66 5.62 -0.55 11.72
C ARG A 66 6.19 0.65 10.99
N GLY A 67 5.70 1.82 11.36
CA GLY A 67 5.86 3.04 10.58
C GLY A 67 4.59 3.40 9.82
N ASN A 68 3.53 2.59 9.89
CA ASN A 68 2.25 2.91 9.26
C ASN A 68 2.42 3.14 7.76
N GLN A 69 3.03 2.17 7.08
CA GLN A 69 3.09 2.14 5.64
C GLN A 69 2.61 0.79 5.09
N VAL A 70 2.17 0.82 3.83
CA VAL A 70 1.85 -0.36 3.04
C VAL A 70 2.78 -0.36 1.84
N ARG A 71 3.66 -1.36 1.74
CA ARG A 71 4.44 -1.63 0.53
C ARG A 71 3.63 -2.52 -0.39
N ILE A 72 3.64 -2.19 -1.68
CA ILE A 72 3.15 -3.05 -2.75
C ILE A 72 4.33 -3.32 -3.67
N THR A 73 4.61 -4.61 -3.91
CA THR A 73 5.65 -5.06 -4.84
C THR A 73 5.01 -5.92 -5.91
N VAL A 74 5.39 -5.72 -7.16
CA VAL A 74 4.99 -6.53 -8.31
C VAL A 74 6.26 -7.11 -8.92
N VAL A 75 6.42 -8.43 -8.91
CA VAL A 75 7.47 -9.07 -9.71
C VAL A 75 6.98 -9.14 -11.15
N MET A 76 7.59 -8.33 -12.01
CA MET A 76 7.09 -8.09 -13.36
C MET A 76 7.46 -9.24 -14.29
N THR A 77 6.46 -9.81 -14.95
CA THR A 77 6.67 -10.76 -16.05
C THR A 77 7.05 -10.04 -17.33
N GLU A 78 7.68 -10.76 -18.25
CA GLU A 78 7.97 -10.23 -19.58
C GLU A 78 6.71 -9.70 -20.28
N GLU A 79 5.58 -10.39 -20.10
CA GLU A 79 4.30 -9.98 -20.66
C GLU A 79 3.80 -8.65 -20.09
N LEU A 80 3.94 -8.42 -18.78
CA LEU A 80 3.61 -7.13 -18.16
C LEU A 80 4.47 -6.02 -18.76
N ILE A 81 5.78 -6.22 -18.83
CA ILE A 81 6.74 -5.24 -19.37
C ILE A 81 6.40 -4.93 -20.83
N ASP A 82 6.22 -5.96 -21.64
CA ASP A 82 5.97 -5.84 -23.09
C ASP A 82 4.62 -5.21 -23.41
N ASN A 83 3.68 -5.16 -22.46
CA ASN A 83 2.35 -4.57 -22.67
C ASN A 83 2.13 -3.26 -21.90
N TYR A 84 3.13 -2.79 -21.17
CA TYR A 84 3.03 -1.53 -20.42
C TYR A 84 2.71 -0.31 -21.31
N PRO A 85 3.39 -0.08 -22.46
CA PRO A 85 3.02 1.01 -23.37
C PRO A 85 1.58 0.87 -23.91
N GLN A 86 1.15 -0.36 -24.23
CA GLN A 86 -0.21 -0.63 -24.71
C GLN A 86 -1.28 -0.35 -23.65
N ASP A 87 -1.01 -0.66 -22.38
CA ASP A 87 -1.94 -0.35 -21.28
C ASP A 87 -2.14 1.15 -21.10
N LEU A 88 -1.06 1.94 -21.16
CA LEU A 88 -1.12 3.40 -21.12
C LEU A 88 -1.91 3.97 -22.31
N MET A 89 -1.58 3.52 -23.52
CA MET A 89 -2.27 3.95 -24.76
C MET A 89 -3.76 3.58 -24.74
N LEU A 90 -4.12 2.37 -24.29
CA LEU A 90 -5.52 1.95 -24.22
C LEU A 90 -6.32 2.79 -23.23
N ARG A 91 -5.73 3.15 -22.08
CA ARG A 91 -6.35 4.09 -21.14
C ARG A 91 -6.50 5.47 -21.78
N GLU A 92 -5.47 5.93 -22.49
CA GLU A 92 -5.50 7.20 -23.22
C GLU A 92 -6.68 7.26 -24.21
N ASP A 93 -6.74 6.27 -25.10
CA ASP A 93 -7.73 6.17 -26.17
C ASP A 93 -9.16 6.06 -25.62
N THR A 94 -9.36 5.24 -24.59
CA THR A 94 -10.71 5.00 -24.04
C THR A 94 -11.28 6.24 -23.38
N ILE A 95 -10.48 6.95 -22.57
CA ILE A 95 -10.93 8.18 -21.91
C ILE A 95 -11.10 9.31 -22.93
N THR A 96 -10.21 9.42 -23.93
CA THR A 96 -10.36 10.38 -25.02
C THR A 96 -11.68 10.16 -25.75
N GLU A 97 -12.01 8.91 -26.10
CA GLU A 97 -13.29 8.57 -26.75
C GLU A 97 -14.50 8.96 -25.87
N LEU A 98 -14.42 8.72 -24.56
CA LEU A 98 -15.49 9.07 -23.61
C LEU A 98 -15.71 10.58 -23.52
N VAL A 99 -14.65 11.38 -23.57
CA VAL A 99 -14.73 12.84 -23.59
C VAL A 99 -15.26 13.34 -24.94
N GLU A 100 -14.72 12.85 -26.06
CA GLU A 100 -15.13 13.27 -27.41
C GLU A 100 -16.60 12.95 -27.74
N LYS A 101 -17.16 11.90 -27.11
CA LYS A 101 -18.56 11.52 -27.24
C LYS A 101 -19.49 12.14 -26.18
N ASP A 102 -18.98 13.09 -25.39
CA ASP A 102 -19.70 13.75 -24.31
C ASP A 102 -20.28 12.77 -23.26
N VAL A 103 -19.68 11.58 -23.11
CA VAL A 103 -20.09 10.61 -22.07
C VAL A 103 -19.61 11.06 -20.70
N ILE A 104 -18.41 11.64 -20.62
CA ILE A 104 -17.90 12.27 -19.41
C ILE A 104 -17.43 13.70 -19.69
N ASP A 105 -17.65 14.59 -18.75
CA ASP A 105 -17.02 15.91 -18.73
C ASP A 105 -15.94 15.92 -17.65
N LEU A 106 -14.73 16.35 -17.99
CA LEU A 106 -13.64 16.49 -17.03
C LEU A 106 -13.97 17.63 -16.04
N TYR A 107 -13.74 17.38 -14.75
CA TYR A 107 -14.19 18.24 -13.66
C TYR A 107 -13.07 18.52 -12.66
N MET A 108 -13.06 19.70 -12.03
CA MET A 108 -12.18 20.16 -10.93
C MET A 108 -10.69 20.33 -11.25
N ASN A 109 -10.05 19.32 -11.80
CA ASN A 109 -8.60 19.30 -11.98
C ASN A 109 -8.20 19.00 -13.43
N MET A 110 -6.91 19.21 -13.70
CA MET A 110 -6.27 19.05 -15.01
C MET A 110 -5.32 17.84 -15.03
N SER A 111 -5.61 16.80 -14.24
CA SER A 111 -4.73 15.62 -14.13
C SER A 111 -4.73 14.79 -15.40
N TRP A 112 -5.83 14.79 -16.13
CA TRP A 112 -5.93 14.14 -17.44
C TRP A 112 -5.04 14.80 -18.50
N GLU A 113 -5.07 16.12 -18.60
CA GLU A 113 -4.24 16.85 -19.55
C GLU A 113 -2.76 16.64 -19.26
N ARG A 114 -2.35 16.66 -17.98
CA ARG A 114 -0.97 16.34 -17.57
C ARG A 114 -0.58 14.91 -17.92
N PHE A 115 -1.50 13.96 -17.78
CA PHE A 115 -1.28 12.58 -18.18
C PHE A 115 -1.02 12.49 -19.69
N GLN A 116 -1.87 13.08 -20.52
CA GLN A 116 -1.70 13.09 -21.99
C GLN A 116 -0.39 13.78 -22.42
N GLU A 117 -0.08 14.94 -21.84
CA GLU A 117 1.17 15.67 -22.10
C GLU A 117 2.39 14.78 -21.77
N THR A 118 2.37 14.12 -20.61
CA THR A 118 3.46 13.21 -20.21
C THR A 118 3.56 12.00 -21.14
N LEU A 119 2.45 11.40 -21.58
CA LEU A 119 2.50 10.28 -22.53
C LEU A 119 3.09 10.71 -23.88
N ALA A 120 2.73 11.89 -24.36
CA ALA A 120 3.25 12.44 -25.61
C ALA A 120 4.74 12.77 -25.50
N ASP A 121 5.17 13.43 -24.42
CA ASP A 121 6.57 13.79 -24.17
C ASP A 121 7.49 12.57 -24.11
N HIS A 122 6.96 11.44 -23.65
CA HIS A 122 7.69 10.17 -23.56
C HIS A 122 7.50 9.25 -24.78
N GLY A 123 6.76 9.67 -25.81
CA GLY A 123 6.57 8.90 -27.05
C GLY A 123 5.88 7.55 -26.83
N VAL A 124 4.92 7.49 -25.89
CA VAL A 124 4.28 6.23 -25.47
C VAL A 124 3.54 5.56 -26.61
N ARG A 125 2.83 6.35 -27.43
CA ARG A 125 2.06 5.83 -28.57
C ARG A 125 2.96 5.26 -29.64
N GLU A 126 4.01 5.98 -30.02
CA GLU A 126 4.99 5.53 -31.01
C GLU A 126 5.66 4.23 -30.56
N LEU A 127 5.99 4.12 -29.28
CA LEU A 127 6.50 2.86 -28.73
C LEU A 127 5.44 1.77 -28.83
N ALA A 128 4.23 1.97 -28.32
CA ALA A 128 3.16 0.96 -28.32
C ALA A 128 2.83 0.43 -29.73
N GLU A 129 2.79 1.30 -30.74
CA GLU A 129 2.52 0.95 -32.14
C GLU A 129 3.69 0.19 -32.80
N SER A 130 4.93 0.44 -32.34
CA SER A 130 6.12 -0.21 -32.90
C SER A 130 6.28 -1.69 -32.52
N LYS A 131 5.51 -2.22 -31.55
CA LYS A 131 5.66 -3.56 -30.97
C LYS A 131 5.76 -4.69 -32.00
N ALA A 132 4.94 -4.66 -33.05
CA ALA A 132 4.94 -5.71 -34.08
C ALA A 132 6.10 -5.60 -35.09
N SER A 133 6.77 -4.44 -35.13
CA SER A 133 7.82 -4.12 -36.11
C SER A 133 9.24 -4.06 -35.52
N MET A 134 9.35 -3.97 -34.20
CA MET A 134 10.61 -3.90 -33.46
C MET A 134 11.06 -5.29 -33.02
N ASP A 135 12.37 -5.48 -32.88
CA ASP A 135 12.91 -6.68 -32.24
C ASP A 135 12.34 -6.81 -30.80
N PRO A 136 11.87 -7.99 -30.36
CA PRO A 136 11.25 -8.16 -29.05
C PRO A 136 12.15 -7.73 -27.87
N ALA A 137 13.46 -8.00 -27.92
CA ALA A 137 14.36 -7.63 -26.85
C ALA A 137 14.63 -6.12 -26.83
N GLU A 138 14.75 -5.49 -28.01
CA GLU A 138 14.84 -4.03 -28.10
C GLU A 138 13.57 -3.35 -27.58
N TYR A 139 12.40 -3.86 -27.96
CA TYR A 139 11.10 -3.35 -27.53
C TYR A 139 10.92 -3.43 -26.02
N ARG A 140 11.28 -4.57 -25.42
CA ARG A 140 11.22 -4.77 -23.97
C ARG A 140 12.11 -3.80 -23.22
N ARG A 141 13.34 -3.61 -23.69
CA ARG A 141 14.28 -2.63 -23.11
C ARG A 141 13.69 -1.22 -23.13
N LYS A 142 13.10 -0.79 -24.25
CA LYS A 142 12.45 0.53 -24.35
C LYS A 142 11.21 0.65 -23.46
N SER A 143 10.43 -0.43 -23.33
CA SER A 143 9.28 -0.48 -22.42
C SER A 143 9.72 -0.32 -20.95
N LEU A 144 10.82 -0.94 -20.54
CA LEU A 144 11.42 -0.75 -19.21
C LEU A 144 11.95 0.67 -19.01
N GLU A 145 12.65 1.23 -20.01
CA GLU A 145 13.15 2.62 -19.95
C GLU A 145 12.01 3.61 -19.78
N LEU A 146 10.91 3.43 -20.52
CA LEU A 146 9.69 4.21 -20.37
C LEU A 146 9.12 4.07 -18.95
N MET A 147 8.94 2.84 -18.46
CA MET A 147 8.36 2.58 -17.15
C MET A 147 9.16 3.19 -16.02
N ARG A 148 10.50 3.12 -16.08
CA ARG A 148 11.41 3.76 -15.11
C ARG A 148 11.32 5.27 -15.15
N ALA A 149 11.19 5.85 -16.35
CA ALA A 149 11.07 7.29 -16.51
C ALA A 149 9.74 7.83 -15.94
N LEU A 150 8.65 7.08 -16.11
CA LEU A 150 7.33 7.45 -15.60
C LEU A 150 7.11 7.12 -14.11
N ASN A 151 7.91 6.21 -13.55
CA ASN A 151 7.83 5.77 -12.15
C ASN A 151 9.23 5.82 -11.48
N PRO A 152 9.79 7.02 -11.29
CA PRO A 152 11.11 7.17 -10.70
C PRO A 152 11.16 6.55 -9.30
N ASP A 153 12.27 5.88 -8.99
CA ASP A 153 12.54 5.21 -7.70
C ASP A 153 11.54 4.09 -7.30
N GLN A 154 10.78 3.58 -8.27
CA GLN A 154 9.80 2.50 -8.05
C GLN A 154 10.08 1.25 -8.89
N VAL A 155 10.95 1.32 -9.91
CA VAL A 155 11.26 0.19 -10.80
C VAL A 155 12.70 -0.26 -10.59
N TRP A 156 12.86 -1.50 -10.14
CA TRP A 156 14.12 -2.07 -9.67
C TRP A 156 14.52 -3.28 -10.49
N HIS A 157 15.80 -3.38 -10.84
CA HIS A 157 16.36 -4.55 -11.51
C HIS A 157 17.05 -5.42 -10.46
N ILE A 158 16.45 -6.57 -10.16
CA ILE A 158 16.92 -7.46 -9.11
C ILE A 158 17.77 -8.55 -9.74
N GLN A 159 19.07 -8.53 -9.46
CA GLN A 159 20.02 -9.51 -9.95
C GLN A 159 20.74 -10.16 -8.78
N MET A 160 20.44 -11.43 -8.53
CA MET A 160 21.04 -12.18 -7.42
C MET A 160 21.77 -13.43 -7.91
N ASN A 161 22.96 -13.66 -7.38
CA ASN A 161 23.71 -14.88 -7.63
C ASN A 161 23.14 -16.04 -6.78
N ALA A 162 22.54 -17.04 -7.44
CA ALA A 162 21.88 -18.14 -6.73
C ALA A 162 22.86 -18.98 -5.89
N GLY A 163 24.07 -19.22 -6.41
CA GLY A 163 25.13 -19.91 -5.67
C GLY A 163 25.57 -19.16 -4.41
N GLY A 164 25.64 -17.82 -4.48
CA GLY A 164 25.92 -16.93 -3.36
C GLY A 164 24.82 -16.95 -2.31
N LEU A 165 23.55 -16.91 -2.73
CA LEU A 165 22.40 -17.07 -1.82
C LEU A 165 22.45 -18.41 -1.07
N CYS A 166 22.67 -19.50 -1.80
CA CYS A 166 22.81 -20.85 -1.23
C CYS A 166 24.01 -20.97 -0.27
N SER A 167 25.17 -20.41 -0.64
CA SER A 167 26.36 -20.42 0.21
C SER A 167 26.14 -19.63 1.50
N GLY A 168 25.57 -18.42 1.39
CA GLY A 168 25.28 -17.57 2.53
C GLY A 168 24.21 -18.18 3.45
N TRP A 169 23.22 -18.88 2.90
CA TRP A 169 22.25 -19.62 3.71
C TRP A 169 22.91 -20.76 4.48
N LEU A 170 23.79 -21.53 3.84
CA LEU A 170 24.53 -22.61 4.49
C LEU A 170 25.40 -22.08 5.63
N GLU A 171 26.10 -20.97 5.42
CA GLU A 171 26.92 -20.30 6.44
C GLU A 171 26.07 -19.87 7.66
N ARG A 172 24.90 -19.26 7.42
CA ARG A 172 24.01 -18.80 8.50
C ARG A 172 23.35 -19.92 9.28
N HIS A 173 23.08 -21.05 8.64
CA HIS A 173 22.21 -22.11 9.19
C HIS A 173 22.91 -23.46 9.36
N GLN A 174 24.25 -23.48 9.34
CA GLN A 174 25.02 -24.71 9.51
C GLN A 174 24.66 -25.39 10.85
N GLY A 175 24.24 -26.66 10.77
CA GLY A 175 23.87 -27.44 11.95
C GLY A 175 22.53 -27.04 12.59
N ALA A 176 21.71 -26.21 11.93
CA ALA A 176 20.38 -25.88 12.41
C ALA A 176 19.51 -27.14 12.59
N GLN A 177 18.80 -27.21 13.71
CA GLN A 177 17.88 -28.29 14.05
C GLN A 177 16.49 -27.70 14.32
N PRO A 178 15.72 -27.35 13.27
CA PRO A 178 14.42 -26.71 13.44
C PRO A 178 13.46 -27.65 14.19
N ALA A 179 12.91 -27.20 15.33
CA ALA A 179 12.13 -28.04 16.23
C ALA A 179 10.67 -28.16 15.82
N ASN A 180 10.15 -27.17 15.09
CA ASN A 180 8.74 -27.08 14.71
C ASN A 180 8.56 -26.44 13.31
N ALA A 181 7.33 -26.42 12.81
CA ALA A 181 7.03 -25.89 11.48
C ALA A 181 7.35 -24.38 11.33
N SER A 182 7.24 -23.59 12.40
CA SER A 182 7.64 -22.18 12.39
C SER A 182 9.14 -22.04 12.16
N ASP A 183 9.95 -22.83 12.87
CA ASP A 183 11.41 -22.78 12.71
C ASP A 183 11.80 -23.18 11.28
N LYS A 184 11.15 -24.21 10.72
CA LYS A 184 11.37 -24.64 9.33
C LYS A 184 11.02 -23.55 8.33
N LEU A 185 9.86 -22.92 8.48
CA LEU A 185 9.44 -21.80 7.62
C LEU A 185 10.40 -20.60 7.71
N ALA A 186 10.96 -20.33 8.89
CA ALA A 186 11.95 -19.27 9.05
C ALA A 186 13.21 -19.56 8.21
N LEU A 187 13.67 -20.81 8.21
CA LEU A 187 14.81 -21.25 7.40
C LEU A 187 14.50 -21.21 5.90
N VAL A 188 13.31 -21.69 5.49
CA VAL A 188 12.87 -21.65 4.09
C VAL A 188 12.81 -20.20 3.59
N ASN A 189 12.17 -19.30 4.33
CA ASN A 189 12.04 -17.90 3.90
C ASN A 189 13.37 -17.12 3.93
N ASP A 190 14.36 -17.54 4.72
CA ASP A 190 15.69 -16.91 4.76
C ASP A 190 16.61 -17.34 3.59
N ILE A 191 16.19 -18.26 2.71
CA ILE A 191 16.96 -18.61 1.49
C ILE A 191 17.00 -17.47 0.48
N LEU A 192 15.93 -16.67 0.43
CA LEU A 192 15.83 -15.43 -0.32
C LEU A 192 15.30 -14.36 0.65
N PRO A 193 16.19 -13.83 1.53
CA PRO A 193 15.79 -12.97 2.62
C PRO A 193 14.93 -11.80 2.16
N THR A 194 13.93 -11.46 2.97
CA THR A 194 13.01 -10.33 2.75
C THR A 194 12.08 -10.40 1.54
N ARG A 195 12.17 -11.42 0.67
CA ARG A 195 11.34 -11.57 -0.54
C ARG A 195 10.34 -12.72 -0.50
N LEU A 196 10.50 -13.67 0.42
CA LEU A 196 9.64 -14.83 0.56
C LEU A 196 8.89 -14.83 1.89
N TRP A 197 7.60 -15.18 1.83
CA TRP A 197 6.70 -15.29 2.99
C TRP A 197 5.83 -16.54 2.91
N HIS A 198 6.46 -17.71 2.75
CA HIS A 198 5.77 -18.99 2.88
C HIS A 198 5.10 -19.07 4.24
N MET A 199 3.81 -19.41 4.22
CA MET A 199 2.97 -19.51 5.42
C MET A 199 2.88 -20.93 5.96
N GLU A 200 3.10 -21.93 5.10
CA GLU A 200 2.90 -23.35 5.39
C GLU A 200 4.01 -24.18 4.76
N MET A 201 4.42 -25.26 5.43
CA MET A 201 5.39 -26.21 4.89
C MET A 201 4.69 -27.16 3.94
N THR A 202 4.96 -27.04 2.64
CA THR A 202 4.57 -28.06 1.66
C THR A 202 5.49 -29.28 1.77
N GLN A 203 5.07 -30.43 1.21
CA GLN A 203 5.89 -31.63 1.17
C GLN A 203 7.22 -31.40 0.43
N GLU A 204 7.19 -30.61 -0.64
CA GLU A 204 8.37 -30.26 -1.43
C GLU A 204 9.34 -29.38 -0.63
N LEU A 205 8.85 -28.35 0.07
CA LEU A 205 9.67 -27.50 0.93
C LEU A 205 10.28 -28.29 2.09
N GLU A 206 9.51 -29.21 2.69
CA GLU A 206 9.99 -30.07 3.77
C GLU A 206 11.14 -30.99 3.29
N GLN A 207 10.98 -31.60 2.11
CA GLN A 207 11.98 -32.48 1.52
C GLN A 207 13.25 -31.72 1.14
N THR A 208 13.11 -30.59 0.43
CA THR A 208 14.25 -29.79 -0.03
C THR A 208 14.98 -29.09 1.11
N LEU A 209 14.27 -28.63 2.15
CA LEU A 209 14.90 -28.13 3.38
C LEU A 209 15.72 -29.21 4.07
N SER A 210 15.20 -30.44 4.18
CA SER A 210 15.93 -31.55 4.79
C SER A 210 17.22 -31.89 4.04
N GLN A 211 17.20 -31.80 2.70
CA GLN A 211 18.39 -31.95 1.87
C GLN A 211 19.38 -30.81 2.08
N ALA A 212 18.90 -29.56 2.08
CA ALA A 212 19.73 -28.37 2.29
C ALA A 212 20.43 -28.38 3.67
N LEU A 213 19.75 -28.84 4.73
CA LEU A 213 20.33 -28.96 6.07
C LEU A 213 21.42 -30.05 6.16
N ALA A 214 21.39 -31.04 5.27
CA ALA A 214 22.42 -32.08 5.16
C ALA A 214 23.52 -31.74 4.14
N ALA A 215 23.37 -30.65 3.39
CA ALA A 215 24.30 -30.24 2.35
C ALA A 215 25.65 -29.79 2.93
N GLN A 216 26.71 -29.99 2.14
CA GLN A 216 28.07 -29.54 2.47
C GLN A 216 28.53 -28.36 1.63
N ASP A 217 27.77 -28.01 0.60
CA ASP A 217 28.05 -26.97 -0.38
C ASP A 217 26.75 -26.30 -0.88
N ALA A 218 26.91 -25.28 -1.71
CA ALA A 218 25.81 -24.51 -2.28
C ALA A 218 24.94 -25.34 -3.26
N GLU A 219 25.52 -26.32 -3.95
CA GLU A 219 24.78 -27.15 -4.91
C GLU A 219 23.70 -27.98 -4.20
N GLY A 220 24.01 -28.51 -3.01
CA GLY A 220 23.03 -29.23 -2.18
C GLY A 220 21.89 -28.36 -1.62
N VAL A 221 22.06 -27.04 -1.56
CA VAL A 221 21.03 -26.07 -1.10
C VAL A 221 20.18 -25.55 -2.26
N MET A 222 20.69 -25.57 -3.50
CA MET A 222 19.99 -25.08 -4.70
C MET A 222 18.56 -25.62 -4.87
N PRO A 223 18.24 -26.90 -4.59
CA PRO A 223 16.85 -27.38 -4.67
C PRO A 223 15.89 -26.65 -3.74
N LEU A 224 16.33 -26.27 -2.53
CA LEU A 224 15.52 -25.48 -1.60
C LEU A 224 15.26 -24.08 -2.17
N LEU A 225 16.29 -23.42 -2.72
CA LEU A 225 16.11 -22.10 -3.33
C LEU A 225 15.10 -22.16 -4.47
N LYS A 226 15.22 -23.16 -5.37
CA LYS A 226 14.27 -23.33 -6.49
C LYS A 226 12.84 -23.59 -6.01
N ALA A 227 12.66 -24.49 -5.04
CA ALA A 227 11.34 -24.81 -4.50
C ALA A 227 10.70 -23.62 -3.76
N ALA A 228 11.49 -22.85 -3.01
CA ALA A 228 11.01 -21.71 -2.25
C ALA A 228 10.75 -20.48 -3.13
N ALA A 229 11.61 -20.23 -4.12
CA ALA A 229 11.46 -19.10 -5.02
C ALA A 229 10.34 -19.30 -6.05
N GLY A 230 10.14 -20.56 -6.49
CA GLY A 230 9.09 -20.95 -7.43
C GLY A 230 9.10 -20.10 -8.70
N ASP A 231 7.91 -19.85 -9.25
CA ASP A 231 7.73 -19.00 -10.42
C ASP A 231 7.80 -17.50 -10.09
N LEU A 232 7.84 -17.14 -8.81
CA LEU A 232 7.87 -15.74 -8.39
C LEU A 232 9.27 -15.15 -8.62
N TYR A 233 10.32 -15.86 -8.19
CA TYR A 233 11.71 -15.47 -8.41
C TYR A 233 12.47 -16.62 -9.10
N PRO A 234 12.22 -16.86 -10.40
CA PRO A 234 12.77 -18.01 -11.09
C PRO A 234 14.30 -18.02 -11.07
N VAL A 235 14.87 -19.20 -10.84
CA VAL A 235 16.33 -19.43 -10.86
C VAL A 235 16.74 -20.03 -12.20
N GLU A 236 17.33 -19.21 -13.06
CA GLU A 236 17.77 -19.58 -14.40
C GLU A 236 19.27 -19.34 -14.54
N ASP A 237 20.00 -20.26 -15.15
CA ASP A 237 21.45 -20.14 -15.37
C ASP A 237 22.26 -19.67 -14.13
N GLY A 238 21.85 -20.14 -12.94
CA GLY A 238 22.50 -19.84 -11.66
C GLY A 238 22.25 -18.43 -11.12
N ARG A 239 21.24 -17.70 -11.63
CA ARG A 239 20.86 -16.37 -11.15
C ARG A 239 19.34 -16.24 -10.99
N ILE A 240 18.94 -15.27 -10.19
CA ILE A 240 17.61 -14.67 -10.24
C ILE A 240 17.79 -13.33 -10.93
N ASP A 241 17.05 -13.09 -12.00
CA ASP A 241 17.12 -11.87 -12.82
C ASP A 241 15.69 -11.43 -13.14
N VAL A 242 15.16 -10.53 -12.33
CA VAL A 242 13.77 -10.06 -12.42
C VAL A 242 13.68 -8.56 -12.30
N TRP A 243 12.57 -7.99 -12.77
CA TRP A 243 12.25 -6.60 -12.53
C TRP A 243 11.11 -6.50 -11.50
N GLU A 244 11.24 -5.60 -10.54
CA GLU A 244 10.20 -5.30 -9.56
C GLU A 244 9.66 -3.89 -9.77
N TYR A 245 8.33 -3.72 -9.70
CA TYR A 245 7.72 -2.43 -9.38
C TYR A 245 7.36 -2.42 -7.89
N THR A 246 7.97 -1.53 -7.11
CA THR A 246 7.74 -1.39 -5.67
C THR A 246 7.33 0.03 -5.32
N THR A 247 6.20 0.17 -4.63
CA THR A 247 5.68 1.45 -4.15
C THR A 247 5.28 1.37 -2.68
N ILE A 248 5.40 2.48 -1.95
CA ILE A 248 5.12 2.56 -0.52
C ILE A 248 4.09 3.65 -0.26
N TYR A 249 3.00 3.31 0.41
CA TYR A 249 1.90 4.22 0.74
C TYR A 249 1.87 4.54 2.23
N PRO A 250 1.56 5.78 2.63
CA PRO A 250 1.28 6.08 4.02
C PRO A 250 -0.06 5.44 4.41
N ALA A 251 -0.14 4.89 5.62
CA ALA A 251 -1.29 4.11 6.05
C ALA A 251 -1.91 4.62 7.36
N GLY A 252 -3.18 4.96 7.32
CA GLY A 252 -3.99 5.16 8.52
C GLY A 252 -4.48 3.85 9.10
N THR A 253 -4.46 3.76 10.43
CA THR A 253 -4.79 2.55 11.18
C THR A 253 -5.86 2.83 12.21
N HIS A 254 -6.23 1.79 12.96
CA HIS A 254 -7.24 1.87 14.00
C HIS A 254 -6.93 2.97 15.01
N ASP A 255 -7.96 3.69 15.46
CA ASP A 255 -7.87 4.79 16.43
C ASP A 255 -7.57 4.27 17.85
N SER A 256 -6.41 3.64 18.00
CA SER A 256 -5.86 3.19 19.26
C SER A 256 -4.35 3.14 19.18
N PHE A 257 -3.74 2.99 20.34
CA PHE A 257 -2.30 2.89 20.52
C PHE A 257 -1.97 1.60 21.24
N THR A 258 -0.75 1.12 21.08
CA THR A 258 -0.16 0.03 21.84
C THR A 258 1.16 0.48 22.47
N THR A 259 1.74 -0.34 23.33
CA THR A 259 3.03 -0.08 23.96
C THR A 259 4.05 -1.10 23.48
N VAL A 260 5.17 -0.63 22.95
CA VAL A 260 6.30 -1.44 22.50
C VAL A 260 7.56 -0.89 23.14
N ASP A 261 8.28 -1.71 23.89
CA ASP A 261 9.52 -1.33 24.58
C ASP A 261 9.38 -0.09 25.48
N GLY A 262 8.20 0.05 26.12
CA GLY A 262 7.86 1.17 26.99
C GLY A 262 7.36 2.43 26.26
N GLU A 263 7.43 2.45 24.92
CA GLU A 263 7.00 3.57 24.09
C GLU A 263 5.60 3.33 23.53
N ARG A 264 4.79 4.40 23.47
CA ARG A 264 3.43 4.34 22.92
C ARG A 264 3.44 4.61 21.42
N ILE A 265 2.98 3.65 20.62
CA ILE A 265 2.94 3.74 19.16
C ILE A 265 1.53 3.45 18.60
N PRO A 266 1.22 3.81 17.34
CA PRO A 266 -0.04 3.42 16.70
C PRO A 266 -0.27 1.91 16.67
N ASN A 267 -1.54 1.48 16.80
CA ASN A 267 -1.88 0.05 16.86
C ASN A 267 -2.41 -0.49 15.52
N PHE A 268 -2.05 -1.74 15.21
CA PHE A 268 -2.56 -2.57 14.13
C PHE A 268 -3.42 -3.68 14.75
N PRO A 269 -4.75 -3.54 14.82
CA PRO A 269 -5.59 -4.56 15.46
C PRO A 269 -5.80 -5.80 14.58
N VAL A 270 -5.58 -5.67 13.27
CA VAL A 270 -5.69 -6.77 12.31
C VAL A 270 -4.31 -7.09 11.78
N THR A 271 -3.74 -8.18 12.29
CA THR A 271 -2.40 -8.70 11.98
C THR A 271 -2.52 -10.11 11.40
N GLY A 272 -1.43 -10.61 10.82
CA GLY A 272 -1.40 -11.90 10.13
C GLY A 272 -1.64 -11.78 8.63
N VAL A 273 -2.02 -12.87 8.00
CA VAL A 273 -2.29 -12.92 6.56
C VAL A 273 -3.78 -12.90 6.31
N TRP A 274 -4.21 -11.93 5.51
CA TRP A 274 -5.61 -11.72 5.16
C TRP A 274 -5.73 -11.55 3.66
N ASP A 275 -6.46 -12.46 3.04
CA ASP A 275 -6.64 -12.47 1.59
C ASP A 275 -7.67 -11.40 1.19
N LEU A 276 -7.44 -10.73 0.06
CA LEU A 276 -8.46 -9.88 -0.54
C LEU A 276 -9.71 -10.71 -0.81
N THR A 277 -10.87 -10.18 -0.42
CA THR A 277 -12.14 -10.89 -0.47
C THR A 277 -13.23 -9.99 -1.03
N SER A 278 -14.29 -10.63 -1.52
CA SER A 278 -15.50 -9.92 -1.91
C SER A 278 -16.23 -9.33 -0.71
N ARG A 279 -16.89 -8.19 -0.94
CA ARG A 279 -17.84 -7.66 0.03
C ARG A 279 -19.20 -8.34 -0.14
N ASP A 280 -19.43 -9.42 0.60
CA ASP A 280 -20.66 -10.22 0.48
C ASP A 280 -21.81 -9.75 1.39
N TYR A 281 -21.55 -8.79 2.27
CA TYR A 281 -22.53 -8.30 3.25
C TYR A 281 -22.52 -6.77 3.34
N GLY A 282 -23.71 -6.20 3.57
CA GLY A 282 -23.88 -4.77 3.89
C GLY A 282 -24.80 -4.03 2.94
N LYS A 283 -24.55 -2.74 2.75
CA LYS A 283 -25.29 -1.86 1.84
C LYS A 283 -24.49 -1.64 0.57
N GLY A 284 -25.18 -1.31 -0.52
CA GLY A 284 -24.55 -1.06 -1.82
C GLY A 284 -24.45 -2.32 -2.68
N GLN A 285 -23.65 -2.26 -3.73
CA GLN A 285 -23.41 -3.39 -4.63
C GLN A 285 -22.47 -4.39 -3.93
N LEU A 286 -22.90 -5.65 -3.80
CA LEU A 286 -22.17 -6.70 -3.08
C LEU A 286 -21.50 -7.69 -4.05
N GLY A 287 -20.68 -8.59 -3.52
CA GLY A 287 -20.03 -9.68 -4.28
C GLY A 287 -18.82 -9.25 -5.08
N MET A 288 -18.19 -8.12 -4.72
CA MET A 288 -17.05 -7.54 -5.45
C MET A 288 -15.82 -7.41 -4.55
N VAL A 289 -14.65 -7.75 -5.09
CA VAL A 289 -13.34 -7.55 -4.44
C VAL A 289 -12.95 -6.08 -4.41
N ASP A 290 -13.33 -5.31 -5.43
CA ASP A 290 -13.05 -3.88 -5.57
C ASP A 290 -14.29 -3.01 -5.30
N TYR A 291 -14.93 -3.28 -4.17
CA TYR A 291 -16.19 -2.65 -3.76
C TYR A 291 -16.19 -1.12 -3.90
N LEU A 292 -17.21 -0.60 -4.59
CA LEU A 292 -17.54 0.83 -4.61
C LEU A 292 -18.69 1.13 -3.65
N SER A 293 -18.49 2.10 -2.78
CA SER A 293 -19.50 2.51 -1.82
C SER A 293 -20.57 3.38 -2.46
N THR A 294 -21.85 3.03 -2.25
CA THR A 294 -22.97 3.89 -2.64
C THR A 294 -23.14 5.15 -1.77
N ASN A 295 -22.33 5.28 -0.72
CA ASN A 295 -22.28 6.50 0.08
C ASN A 295 -21.27 7.48 -0.55
N PRO A 296 -21.72 8.66 -1.03
CA PRO A 296 -20.86 9.65 -1.68
C PRO A 296 -19.68 10.09 -0.80
N GLY A 297 -19.80 9.97 0.53
CA GLY A 297 -18.72 10.27 1.49
C GLY A 297 -17.43 9.46 1.32
N TYR A 298 -17.43 8.43 0.48
CA TYR A 298 -16.24 7.67 0.09
C TYR A 298 -15.67 8.09 -1.26
N GLY A 299 -16.26 9.10 -1.92
CA GLY A 299 -15.72 9.67 -3.16
C GLY A 299 -15.80 8.76 -4.37
N PHE A 300 -16.61 7.70 -4.33
CA PHE A 300 -16.65 6.67 -5.37
C PHE A 300 -15.27 6.05 -5.66
N ILE A 301 -14.41 6.01 -4.64
CA ILE A 301 -13.10 5.34 -4.70
C ILE A 301 -13.26 3.91 -4.22
N THR A 302 -12.55 3.01 -4.88
CA THR A 302 -12.54 1.58 -4.57
C THR A 302 -12.12 1.31 -3.14
N MET A 303 -12.76 0.32 -2.53
CA MET A 303 -12.34 -0.33 -1.30
C MET A 303 -11.96 -1.77 -1.61
N LEU A 304 -10.86 -2.27 -1.04
CA LEU A 304 -10.41 -3.65 -1.15
C LEU A 304 -10.60 -4.36 0.21
N PRO A 305 -11.71 -5.09 0.42
CA PRO A 305 -11.96 -5.82 1.66
C PRO A 305 -10.97 -6.98 1.82
N TYR A 306 -10.57 -7.26 3.06
CA TYR A 306 -9.74 -8.42 3.40
C TYR A 306 -10.22 -9.19 4.64
N GLN A 307 -11.16 -8.61 5.42
CA GLN A 307 -11.75 -9.30 6.57
C GLN A 307 -13.17 -8.79 6.84
N HIS A 308 -14.14 -9.71 6.93
CA HIS A 308 -15.47 -9.40 7.46
C HIS A 308 -15.37 -9.15 8.97
N ALA A 309 -15.76 -7.96 9.42
CA ALA A 309 -15.62 -7.50 10.80
C ALA A 309 -16.95 -7.51 11.57
N GLY A 310 -17.93 -8.29 11.11
CA GLY A 310 -19.27 -8.39 11.68
C GLY A 310 -20.29 -7.48 11.00
N SER A 311 -21.59 -7.71 11.28
CA SER A 311 -22.74 -7.03 10.65
C SER A 311 -22.47 -6.66 9.18
N TYR A 312 -22.40 -5.37 8.85
CA TYR A 312 -22.10 -4.84 7.53
C TYR A 312 -20.67 -4.26 7.38
N TYR A 313 -19.80 -4.45 8.38
CA TYR A 313 -18.46 -3.87 8.42
C TYR A 313 -17.41 -4.83 7.88
N TYR A 314 -16.42 -4.24 7.20
CA TYR A 314 -15.23 -4.93 6.72
C TYR A 314 -14.01 -4.12 7.10
N ASN A 315 -12.93 -4.81 7.45
CA ASN A 315 -11.61 -4.23 7.37
C ASN A 315 -11.16 -4.34 5.90
N ALA A 316 -10.74 -3.21 5.37
CA ALA A 316 -10.46 -3.01 3.95
C ALA A 316 -9.32 -2.00 3.80
N PHE A 317 -8.58 -2.09 2.70
CA PHE A 317 -7.85 -0.92 2.19
C PHE A 317 -8.87 -0.01 1.55
N HIS A 318 -8.84 1.27 1.89
CA HIS A 318 -9.66 2.26 1.19
C HIS A 318 -9.12 3.66 1.39
N ASN A 319 -9.68 4.59 0.63
CA ASN A 319 -9.38 6.00 0.69
C ASN A 319 -9.44 6.58 2.11
N ASP A 320 -8.93 7.80 2.25
CA ASP A 320 -8.86 8.59 3.47
C ASP A 320 -10.19 8.52 4.26
N GLY A 321 -11.30 8.63 3.51
CA GLY A 321 -12.69 8.59 3.97
C GLY A 321 -12.99 9.48 5.17
N ILE A 322 -12.18 10.53 5.32
CA ILE A 322 -12.35 11.68 6.18
C ILE A 322 -12.07 12.89 5.28
N ARG A 323 -13.09 13.73 5.09
CA ARG A 323 -12.91 15.05 4.47
C ARG A 323 -12.37 16.01 5.52
N ILE A 324 -11.45 16.86 5.13
CA ILE A 324 -10.90 17.90 6.00
C ILE A 324 -11.38 19.25 5.46
N PRO A 325 -12.33 19.92 6.14
CA PRO A 325 -12.73 21.27 5.77
C PRO A 325 -11.54 22.22 5.87
N VAL A 326 -11.37 23.13 4.91
CA VAL A 326 -10.26 24.10 4.96
C VAL A 326 -10.40 25.11 6.10
N SER A 327 -11.60 25.24 6.68
CA SER A 327 -11.87 26.09 7.84
C SER A 327 -11.24 25.60 9.15
N LYS A 328 -10.65 24.41 9.17
CA LYS A 328 -10.04 23.85 10.39
C LYS A 328 -8.89 24.71 10.90
N SER A 329 -8.79 24.86 12.21
CA SER A 329 -7.82 25.74 12.86
C SER A 329 -6.37 25.31 12.63
N PHE A 330 -6.14 24.01 12.47
CA PHE A 330 -4.83 23.45 12.18
C PHE A 330 -4.42 23.53 10.69
N MET A 331 -5.26 24.13 9.84
CA MET A 331 -4.94 24.30 8.42
C MET A 331 -4.04 25.51 8.20
N PRO A 332 -2.90 25.36 7.47
CA PRO A 332 -2.07 26.48 7.07
C PRO A 332 -2.82 27.40 6.12
N GLN A 333 -2.48 28.69 6.14
CA GLN A 333 -3.23 29.72 5.42
C GLN A 333 -3.17 29.51 3.90
N GLU A 334 -2.05 28.99 3.41
CA GLU A 334 -1.76 28.63 2.03
C GLU A 334 -2.75 27.58 1.49
N TRP A 335 -3.14 26.62 2.33
CA TRP A 335 -4.07 25.54 1.96
C TRP A 335 -5.54 25.95 2.06
N LYS A 336 -5.84 27.10 2.66
CA LYS A 336 -7.22 27.56 2.85
C LYS A 336 -7.88 28.11 1.61
N ASN A 337 -7.10 28.59 0.65
CA ASN A 337 -7.59 29.35 -0.50
C ASN A 337 -7.33 28.62 -1.83
N VAL A 338 -7.07 27.31 -1.79
CA VAL A 338 -6.85 26.51 -3.00
C VAL A 338 -8.13 26.49 -3.84
N GLN A 339 -7.96 26.76 -5.13
CA GLN A 339 -9.02 26.73 -6.14
C GLN A 339 -8.92 25.45 -6.98
N THR A 340 -10.03 25.02 -7.56
CA THR A 340 -10.04 24.01 -8.61
C THR A 340 -9.27 24.53 -9.82
N GLU A 341 -8.54 23.65 -10.50
CA GLU A 341 -7.69 24.03 -11.63
C GLU A 341 -8.54 24.37 -12.88
N ARG A 342 -9.73 23.76 -13.01
CA ARG A 342 -10.57 23.89 -14.21
C ARG A 342 -11.60 25.02 -14.11
N GLU A 343 -12.34 25.09 -13.00
CA GLU A 343 -13.42 26.08 -12.82
C GLU A 343 -13.02 27.29 -11.97
N GLY A 344 -11.85 27.26 -11.31
CA GLY A 344 -11.42 28.31 -10.39
C GLY A 344 -12.28 28.39 -9.12
N GLU A 345 -13.09 27.37 -8.85
CA GLU A 345 -13.97 27.32 -7.69
C GLU A 345 -13.16 27.08 -6.42
N HIS A 346 -13.60 27.64 -5.30
CA HIS A 346 -12.97 27.35 -4.03
C HIS A 346 -13.27 25.91 -3.60
N ALA A 347 -12.24 25.07 -3.45
CA ALA A 347 -12.44 23.66 -3.10
C ALA A 347 -13.14 23.49 -1.74
N GLY A 348 -12.84 24.34 -0.76
CA GLY A 348 -13.49 24.31 0.57
C GLY A 348 -13.16 23.08 1.44
N GLN A 349 -12.63 22.01 0.86
CA GLN A 349 -12.22 20.78 1.55
C GLN A 349 -11.12 20.04 0.78
N PHE A 350 -10.47 19.12 1.48
CA PHE A 350 -9.48 18.22 0.87
C PHE A 350 -9.45 16.86 1.57
N TRP A 351 -8.96 15.86 0.86
CA TRP A 351 -8.63 14.54 1.38
C TRP A 351 -7.14 14.48 1.69
N ALA A 352 -6.81 14.02 2.89
CA ALA A 352 -5.45 13.65 3.23
C ALA A 352 -5.44 12.50 4.24
N CYS A 353 -4.48 11.59 4.06
CA CYS A 353 -4.40 10.40 4.87
C CYS A 353 -3.81 10.79 6.23
N SER A 354 -4.43 10.38 7.32
CA SER A 354 -3.75 10.39 8.61
C SER A 354 -2.87 9.14 8.65
N ARG A 355 -1.55 9.28 8.56
CA ARG A 355 -0.64 8.17 8.82
C ARG A 355 -0.64 7.91 10.33
N GLY A 356 -1.19 6.77 10.75
CA GLY A 356 -1.51 6.52 12.16
C GLY A 356 -3.00 6.45 12.50
N PRO A 357 -3.37 6.61 13.79
CA PRO A 357 -4.67 6.22 14.31
C PRO A 357 -5.77 7.21 13.93
N VAL A 358 -6.67 6.78 13.02
CA VAL A 358 -7.84 7.57 12.57
C VAL A 358 -9.04 6.71 12.13
N SER A 359 -8.85 5.39 12.05
CA SER A 359 -9.82 4.45 11.50
C SER A 359 -10.55 3.68 12.61
N HIS A 360 -11.69 3.08 12.27
CA HIS A 360 -12.40 2.14 13.17
C HIS A 360 -12.03 0.67 12.90
N GLY A 361 -11.02 0.41 12.06
CA GLY A 361 -10.53 -0.96 11.76
C GLY A 361 -9.92 -1.10 10.37
N CYS A 362 -10.38 -0.32 9.39
CA CYS A 362 -9.86 -0.32 8.03
C CYS A 362 -8.44 0.27 7.93
N THR A 363 -7.72 -0.09 6.88
CA THR A 363 -6.44 0.53 6.49
C THR A 363 -6.72 1.69 5.55
N ARG A 364 -6.42 2.91 5.98
CA ARG A 364 -6.60 4.11 5.15
C ARG A 364 -5.37 4.31 4.31
N VAL A 365 -5.55 4.59 3.03
CA VAL A 365 -4.49 5.05 2.13
C VAL A 365 -4.97 6.32 1.43
N PRO A 366 -4.06 7.18 0.94
CA PRO A 366 -4.45 8.35 0.15
C PRO A 366 -5.35 7.98 -1.03
N SER A 367 -6.36 8.81 -1.28
CA SER A 367 -7.40 8.57 -2.29
C SER A 367 -6.85 8.23 -3.69
N ASP A 368 -5.83 8.95 -4.14
CA ASP A 368 -5.17 8.73 -5.42
C ASP A 368 -4.27 7.50 -5.44
N LEU A 369 -3.56 7.23 -4.34
CA LEU A 369 -2.79 6.00 -4.18
C LEU A 369 -3.69 4.77 -4.02
N MET A 370 -4.96 4.93 -3.60
CA MET A 370 -5.97 3.88 -3.68
C MET A 370 -6.38 3.61 -5.12
N GLY A 371 -6.46 4.66 -5.97
CA GLY A 371 -6.64 4.52 -7.41
C GLY A 371 -5.47 3.75 -8.04
N GLU A 372 -4.24 4.11 -7.67
CA GLU A 372 -3.04 3.40 -8.08
C GLU A 372 -3.04 1.94 -7.61
N PHE A 373 -3.35 1.69 -6.33
CA PHE A 373 -3.43 0.34 -5.78
C PHE A 373 -4.41 -0.51 -6.59
N ARG A 374 -5.62 -0.01 -6.85
CA ARG A 374 -6.58 -0.76 -7.68
C ARG A 374 -6.08 -0.95 -9.12
N HIS A 375 -5.32 0.00 -9.65
CA HIS A 375 -4.74 -0.10 -10.99
C HIS A 375 -3.64 -1.18 -11.08
N ILE A 376 -2.80 -1.31 -10.05
CA ILE A 376 -1.76 -2.35 -9.98
C ILE A 376 -2.34 -3.76 -10.06
N LEU A 377 -3.54 -3.96 -9.50
CA LEU A 377 -4.25 -5.24 -9.51
C LEU A 377 -4.83 -5.58 -10.89
N PRO A 378 -5.15 -6.87 -11.16
CA PRO A 378 -5.74 -7.31 -12.42
C PRO A 378 -6.94 -6.47 -12.85
N SER A 379 -7.08 -6.29 -14.16
CA SER A 379 -8.23 -5.56 -14.73
C SER A 379 -9.55 -6.20 -14.29
N ASP A 380 -9.65 -7.52 -14.42
CA ASP A 380 -10.73 -8.30 -13.83
C ASP A 380 -10.53 -8.41 -12.32
N ALA A 381 -11.33 -7.66 -11.56
CA ALA A 381 -11.27 -7.60 -10.10
C ALA A 381 -11.38 -8.98 -9.42
N GLU A 382 -12.06 -9.93 -10.03
CA GLU A 382 -12.21 -11.27 -9.46
C GLU A 382 -10.91 -12.05 -9.44
N LYS A 383 -9.97 -11.75 -10.34
CA LYS A 383 -8.62 -12.35 -10.32
C LYS A 383 -7.79 -11.88 -9.12
N ALA A 384 -8.15 -10.74 -8.50
CA ALA A 384 -7.51 -10.29 -7.26
C ALA A 384 -8.08 -10.98 -6.01
N ARG A 385 -9.16 -11.75 -6.12
CA ARG A 385 -9.72 -12.52 -5.01
C ARG A 385 -8.70 -13.55 -4.53
N GLY A 386 -8.47 -13.62 -3.23
CA GLY A 386 -7.51 -14.56 -2.65
C GLY A 386 -6.08 -14.03 -2.58
N LEU A 387 -5.80 -12.83 -3.11
CA LEU A 387 -4.47 -12.21 -3.02
C LEU A 387 -4.12 -11.94 -1.54
N PRO A 388 -3.07 -12.57 -0.99
CA PRO A 388 -2.71 -12.41 0.41
C PRO A 388 -2.20 -11.00 0.70
N THR A 389 -2.62 -10.46 1.85
CA THR A 389 -2.05 -9.24 2.42
C THR A 389 -1.37 -9.56 3.75
N PHE A 390 -0.08 -9.24 3.82
CA PHE A 390 0.78 -9.56 4.95
C PHE A 390 0.79 -8.39 5.93
N ARG A 391 0.24 -8.61 7.12
CA ARG A 391 0.01 -7.55 8.09
C ARG A 391 0.81 -7.83 9.34
N ASN A 392 1.91 -7.08 9.51
CA ASN A 392 2.74 -7.21 10.69
C ASN A 392 1.98 -6.89 11.98
N ASP A 393 2.48 -7.41 13.09
CA ASP A 393 2.20 -6.82 14.40
C ASP A 393 2.76 -5.38 14.47
N SER A 394 2.15 -4.54 15.30
CA SER A 394 2.55 -3.13 15.46
C SER A 394 4.01 -2.96 15.86
N ALA A 395 4.61 -3.94 16.55
CA ALA A 395 6.01 -3.92 16.95
C ALA A 395 6.98 -4.32 15.81
N CYS A 396 6.48 -4.97 14.76
CA CYS A 396 7.28 -5.53 13.68
C CYS A 396 7.46 -4.54 12.52
N PHE A 397 8.71 -4.29 12.15
CA PHE A 397 9.07 -3.50 10.97
C PHE A 397 8.89 -4.30 9.68
N ASP A 398 8.59 -3.57 8.62
CA ASP A 398 8.79 -4.07 7.25
C ASP A 398 10.27 -3.82 6.90
N VAL A 399 11.04 -4.90 6.80
CA VAL A 399 12.47 -4.89 6.46
C VAL A 399 12.63 -5.57 5.11
N TYR A 400 13.23 -4.87 4.17
CA TYR A 400 13.27 -5.25 2.76
C TYR A 400 14.53 -4.75 2.12
N ASP A 401 15.15 -5.60 1.29
CA ASP A 401 16.24 -5.21 0.40
C ASP A 401 15.61 -4.66 -0.88
N ILE A 402 15.47 -3.33 -0.98
CA ILE A 402 14.64 -2.66 -2.00
C ILE A 402 15.17 -2.84 -3.43
N ASP A 403 16.49 -2.90 -3.60
CA ASP A 403 17.15 -2.92 -4.90
C ASP A 403 17.83 -4.26 -5.22
N GLY A 404 17.84 -5.20 -4.28
CA GLY A 404 18.38 -6.53 -4.50
C GLY A 404 19.89 -6.64 -4.25
N ASP A 405 20.51 -5.63 -3.64
CA ASP A 405 21.95 -5.60 -3.38
C ASP A 405 22.39 -6.45 -2.17
N GLY A 406 21.42 -7.01 -1.43
CA GLY A 406 21.64 -7.82 -0.24
C GLY A 406 21.72 -7.02 1.07
N THR A 407 21.49 -5.71 1.04
CA THR A 407 21.49 -4.79 2.17
C THR A 407 20.06 -4.41 2.55
N PRO A 408 19.43 -5.11 3.51
CA PRO A 408 18.06 -4.80 3.88
C PRO A 408 17.93 -3.42 4.53
N GLU A 409 16.80 -2.77 4.32
CA GLU A 409 16.41 -1.50 4.95
C GLU A 409 15.04 -1.61 5.65
N VAL A 410 14.80 -0.75 6.63
CA VAL A 410 13.44 -0.51 7.15
C VAL A 410 12.70 0.35 6.15
N MET A 411 11.55 -0.12 5.69
CA MET A 411 10.72 0.64 4.77
C MET A 411 10.04 1.81 5.49
N GLY A 412 9.98 2.96 4.83
CA GLY A 412 9.29 4.16 5.31
C GLY A 412 8.76 4.99 4.15
N ILE A 413 8.28 6.19 4.45
CA ILE A 413 7.84 7.17 3.44
C ILE A 413 7.87 8.58 4.05
N LYS A 414 8.28 9.59 3.27
CA LYS A 414 8.31 10.99 3.70
C LYS A 414 6.91 11.62 3.68
N TYR A 415 6.06 11.14 4.58
CA TYR A 415 4.71 11.63 4.78
C TYR A 415 4.41 11.72 6.28
N TYR A 416 4.13 12.93 6.76
CA TYR A 416 4.13 13.27 8.19
C TYR A 416 2.81 13.85 8.68
N LEU A 417 1.69 13.60 7.99
CA LEU A 417 0.39 14.04 8.47
C LEU A 417 -0.22 13.00 9.42
N ALA A 418 -0.57 13.45 10.63
CA ALA A 418 -1.38 12.69 11.57
C ALA A 418 -2.34 13.62 12.30
N TYR A 419 -3.61 13.24 12.32
CA TYR A 419 -4.68 13.99 12.97
C TYR A 419 -5.64 13.05 13.71
N ARG A 420 -6.35 13.62 14.70
CA ARG A 420 -7.46 12.96 15.38
C ARG A 420 -8.77 13.38 14.73
N ALA A 421 -9.66 12.42 14.54
CA ALA A 421 -11.05 12.66 14.14
C ALA A 421 -12.01 12.19 15.24
N VAL A 422 -13.11 12.91 15.44
CA VAL A 422 -14.21 12.54 16.34
C VAL A 422 -15.43 12.14 15.54
N LYS A 423 -16.39 11.44 16.15
CA LYS A 423 -17.58 10.97 15.43
C LYS A 423 -18.42 12.16 14.89
N PRO A 424 -18.96 12.07 13.66
CA PRO A 424 -18.95 10.90 12.76
C PRO A 424 -17.81 10.88 11.73
N ARG A 425 -16.65 11.52 12.00
CA ARG A 425 -15.39 11.68 11.21
C ARG A 425 -15.05 13.15 10.99
N ASP A 426 -15.14 13.96 12.03
CA ASP A 426 -14.74 15.35 12.00
C ASP A 426 -13.30 15.48 12.48
N PRO A 427 -12.33 15.92 11.65
CA PRO A 427 -10.96 16.12 12.10
C PRO A 427 -10.91 17.35 13.01
N VAL A 428 -10.31 17.19 14.20
CA VAL A 428 -10.36 18.22 15.26
C VAL A 428 -9.01 18.80 15.63
N GLU A 429 -7.94 18.02 15.52
CA GLU A 429 -6.58 18.45 15.88
C GLU A 429 -5.52 17.57 15.23
N ILE A 430 -4.30 18.10 15.13
CA ILE A 430 -3.12 17.33 14.73
C ILE A 430 -2.62 16.51 15.92
N ARG A 431 -2.11 15.30 15.68
CA ARG A 431 -1.55 14.47 16.75
C ARG A 431 -0.11 14.84 17.08
N VAL A 432 0.61 15.30 16.05
CA VAL A 432 2.04 15.61 16.08
C VAL A 432 2.31 16.62 14.97
N LYS A 433 3.38 17.41 15.12
CA LYS A 433 3.84 18.31 14.05
C LYS A 433 4.25 17.47 12.84
N ASN A 434 3.98 17.95 11.63
CA ASN A 434 4.31 17.27 10.38
C ASN A 434 5.76 17.52 9.95
N THR A 435 6.69 17.46 10.90
CA THR A 435 8.13 17.49 10.67
C THR A 435 8.73 16.14 11.03
N ARG A 436 9.74 15.70 10.29
CA ARG A 436 10.40 14.40 10.50
C ARG A 436 10.83 14.19 11.96
N ASP A 437 11.47 15.20 12.56
CA ASP A 437 11.99 15.19 13.93
C ASP A 437 10.92 14.99 15.00
N ALA A 438 9.75 15.61 14.83
CA ALA A 438 8.63 15.46 15.77
C ALA A 438 7.86 14.17 15.51
N TYR A 439 7.70 13.82 14.24
CA TYR A 439 6.84 12.73 13.79
C TYR A 439 7.39 11.35 14.13
N TYR A 440 8.70 11.15 13.97
CA TYR A 440 9.31 9.83 14.13
C TYR A 440 9.28 9.31 15.57
N PRO A 441 9.60 10.09 16.61
CA PRO A 441 9.44 9.63 17.99
C PRO A 441 8.00 9.22 18.31
N TRP A 442 7.01 9.90 17.72
CA TRP A 442 5.58 9.56 17.89
C TRP A 442 5.18 8.29 17.13
N LEU A 443 5.69 8.12 15.91
CA LEU A 443 5.35 7.00 15.03
C LEU A 443 6.07 5.71 15.43
N TYR A 444 7.38 5.78 15.57
CA TYR A 444 8.24 4.64 15.83
C TYR A 444 8.54 4.44 17.32
N GLY A 445 8.34 5.42 18.18
CA GLY A 445 8.86 5.39 19.55
C GLY A 445 10.31 5.90 19.59
N LYS A 446 10.62 6.75 20.58
CA LYS A 446 11.86 7.51 20.63
C LYS A 446 13.12 6.64 20.72
N SER A 447 13.03 5.48 21.37
CA SER A 447 14.14 4.55 21.57
C SER A 447 14.38 3.60 20.38
N ALA A 448 13.50 3.60 19.39
CA ALA A 448 13.55 2.61 18.30
C ALA A 448 14.63 2.90 17.24
N PHE A 449 15.10 4.14 17.15
CA PHE A 449 15.98 4.60 16.09
C PHE A 449 17.01 5.63 16.58
N VAL A 450 18.03 5.86 15.77
CA VAL A 450 19.09 6.84 15.98
C VAL A 450 19.20 7.75 14.75
N TRP A 451 19.38 9.04 15.00
CA TRP A 451 19.74 10.01 13.97
C TRP A 451 21.25 9.96 13.75
N ASN A 452 21.67 9.79 12.51
CA ASN A 452 23.07 9.88 12.12
C ASN A 452 23.43 11.35 11.82
N GLU A 453 24.73 11.67 11.81
CA GLU A 453 25.22 13.03 11.55
C GLU A 453 24.83 13.56 10.16
N ASP A 454 24.68 12.67 9.18
CA ASP A 454 24.25 12.98 7.82
C ASP A 454 22.72 13.15 7.68
N GLY A 455 21.98 13.06 8.79
CA GLY A 455 20.51 13.14 8.81
C GLY A 455 19.80 11.85 8.39
N SER A 456 20.52 10.78 8.08
CA SER A 456 19.92 9.46 7.88
C SER A 456 19.45 8.85 9.21
N VAL A 457 18.59 7.84 9.12
CA VAL A 457 18.03 7.14 10.29
C VAL A 457 18.44 5.68 10.25
N THR A 458 18.93 5.20 11.39
CA THR A 458 19.27 3.78 11.61
C THR A 458 18.43 3.22 12.75
N PHE A 459 17.93 2.00 12.59
CA PHE A 459 17.28 1.21 13.63
C PHE A 459 18.30 0.24 14.21
N PRO A 460 18.74 0.44 15.48
CA PRO A 460 19.70 -0.47 16.12
C PRO A 460 19.18 -1.90 16.17
N LYS A 461 17.86 -2.07 16.34
CA LYS A 461 17.15 -3.36 16.26
C LYS A 461 15.83 -3.20 15.52
N ALA A 462 15.70 -3.87 14.38
CA ALA A 462 14.48 -3.95 13.61
C ALA A 462 13.97 -5.40 13.60
N ARG A 463 12.97 -5.69 14.44
CA ARG A 463 12.31 -7.00 14.43
C ARG A 463 11.27 -7.05 13.32
N THR A 464 11.33 -8.06 12.47
CA THR A 464 10.29 -8.40 11.49
C THR A 464 9.24 -9.32 12.08
N CYS A 465 8.14 -9.53 11.37
CA CYS A 465 7.21 -10.61 11.65
C CYS A 465 7.42 -11.77 10.68
N GLN A 466 7.26 -12.98 11.20
CA GLN A 466 7.09 -14.19 10.41
C GLN A 466 5.59 -14.54 10.36
N PHE A 467 5.16 -15.21 9.29
CA PHE A 467 3.79 -15.69 9.14
C PHE A 467 3.74 -17.23 9.22
N VAL A 468 2.92 -17.75 10.14
CA VAL A 468 2.69 -19.19 10.32
C VAL A 468 1.20 -19.45 10.19
N GLY A 469 0.82 -20.12 9.10
CA GLY A 469 -0.53 -20.04 8.57
C GLY A 469 -0.95 -18.57 8.45
N ARG A 470 -2.11 -18.22 9.02
CA ARG A 470 -2.62 -16.84 9.00
C ARG A 470 -2.09 -15.94 10.12
N LYS A 471 -1.23 -16.41 11.02
CA LYS A 471 -0.80 -15.62 12.20
C LYS A 471 0.53 -14.90 11.95
N ALA A 472 0.60 -13.63 12.32
CA ALA A 472 1.87 -12.93 12.47
C ALA A 472 2.49 -13.26 13.83
N VAL A 473 3.75 -13.67 13.83
CA VAL A 473 4.55 -13.97 15.02
C VAL A 473 5.88 -13.23 14.95
N ALA A 474 6.58 -13.09 16.08
CA ALA A 474 7.90 -12.48 16.11
C ALA A 474 8.87 -13.24 15.18
N GLY A 475 9.49 -12.52 14.25
CA GLY A 475 10.47 -13.07 13.31
C GLY A 475 11.89 -12.60 13.61
N LYS A 476 12.71 -12.55 12.55
CA LYS A 476 14.12 -12.16 12.58
C LYS A 476 14.31 -10.73 13.11
N VAL A 477 15.36 -10.54 13.91
CA VAL A 477 15.84 -9.23 14.33
C VAL A 477 17.04 -8.87 13.46
N TYR A 478 16.93 -7.76 12.75
CA TYR A 478 18.04 -7.16 12.03
C TYR A 478 18.68 -6.07 12.88
N GLU A 479 20.00 -5.93 12.79
CA GLU A 479 20.77 -4.95 13.56
C GLU A 479 21.30 -3.84 12.66
N ASN A 480 21.29 -2.60 13.17
CA ASN A 480 21.85 -1.43 12.51
C ASN A 480 21.33 -1.20 11.08
N VAL A 481 20.03 -1.37 10.89
CA VAL A 481 19.36 -1.27 9.58
C VAL A 481 19.00 0.18 9.28
N ARG A 482 19.32 0.65 8.07
CA ARG A 482 18.97 2.01 7.63
C ARG A 482 17.49 2.13 7.28
N LEU A 483 16.96 3.36 7.31
CA LEU A 483 15.63 3.67 6.79
C LEU A 483 15.72 3.97 5.28
N PHE A 484 14.98 3.22 4.46
CA PHE A 484 14.65 3.62 3.09
C PHE A 484 13.37 4.46 3.12
N GLU A 485 13.43 5.68 2.60
CA GLU A 485 12.34 6.65 2.74
C GLU A 485 12.13 7.50 1.47
N PRO A 486 11.34 7.00 0.50
CA PRO A 486 11.05 7.74 -0.72
C PRO A 486 10.17 8.96 -0.42
N ASP A 487 10.23 9.94 -1.33
CA ASP A 487 9.33 11.08 -1.33
C ASP A 487 7.88 10.62 -1.59
N TYR A 488 6.94 11.29 -0.92
CA TYR A 488 5.53 11.06 -1.18
C TYR A 488 5.17 11.54 -2.60
N HIS A 489 4.69 10.63 -3.44
CA HIS A 489 4.39 10.88 -4.85
C HIS A 489 2.88 10.98 -5.14
N GLY A 490 2.04 11.11 -4.11
CA GLY A 490 0.61 11.33 -4.30
C GLY A 490 0.22 12.82 -4.35
N GLY A 491 -1.07 13.08 -4.57
CA GLY A 491 -1.69 14.41 -4.62
C GLY A 491 -2.27 14.80 -5.98
N ASP A 492 -2.02 14.04 -7.05
CA ASP A 492 -2.35 14.44 -8.42
C ASP A 492 -2.66 13.28 -9.40
N LYS A 493 -2.79 12.04 -8.93
CA LYS A 493 -3.02 10.86 -9.79
C LYS A 493 -4.48 10.48 -10.04
N LEU A 494 -5.43 11.39 -9.77
CA LEU A 494 -6.85 11.21 -10.09
C LEU A 494 -7.33 12.36 -10.96
N GLN A 495 -8.17 12.06 -11.94
CA GLN A 495 -9.00 13.04 -12.64
C GLN A 495 -10.46 12.88 -12.21
N PHE A 496 -11.10 13.97 -11.77
CA PHE A 496 -12.54 13.97 -11.50
C PHE A 496 -13.34 14.19 -12.78
N TYR A 497 -14.57 13.67 -12.81
CA TYR A 497 -15.46 13.85 -13.94
C TYR A 497 -16.94 13.92 -13.51
N THR A 498 -17.77 14.49 -14.37
CA THR A 498 -19.23 14.31 -14.35
C THR A 498 -19.65 13.34 -15.45
N LEU A 499 -20.78 12.67 -15.25
CA LEU A 499 -21.26 11.59 -16.12
C LEU A 499 -22.54 12.01 -16.86
N ASN A 500 -22.59 11.72 -18.15
CA ASN A 500 -23.76 11.85 -19.02
C ASN A 500 -24.09 10.48 -19.64
N PRO A 501 -25.35 10.19 -20.02
CA PRO A 501 -26.56 10.98 -19.80
C PRO A 501 -27.18 10.75 -18.41
N VAL A 502 -26.55 9.94 -17.55
CA VAL A 502 -27.08 9.53 -16.24
C VAL A 502 -26.26 10.10 -15.10
N ASN A 503 -26.91 10.31 -13.95
CA ASN A 503 -26.20 10.70 -12.74
C ASN A 503 -25.32 9.55 -12.23
N PHE A 504 -24.06 9.83 -11.85
CA PHE A 504 -23.09 8.86 -11.35
C PHE A 504 -23.52 8.14 -10.06
N GLU A 505 -24.48 8.69 -9.30
CA GLU A 505 -25.05 8.08 -8.10
C GLU A 505 -26.13 7.01 -8.40
N THR A 506 -26.51 6.84 -9.67
CA THR A 506 -27.48 5.81 -10.09
C THR A 506 -26.80 4.46 -10.32
N ASP A 507 -27.55 3.36 -10.30
CA ASP A 507 -27.00 2.02 -10.59
C ASP A 507 -26.24 1.94 -11.94
N PRO A 508 -26.74 2.53 -13.04
CA PRO A 508 -25.95 2.64 -14.28
C PRO A 508 -24.67 3.45 -14.11
N GLY A 509 -24.70 4.55 -13.36
CA GLY A 509 -23.51 5.37 -13.07
C GLY A 509 -22.44 4.63 -12.26
N PHE A 510 -22.84 3.88 -11.24
CA PHE A 510 -21.93 2.99 -10.50
C PHE A 510 -21.34 1.91 -11.39
N THR A 511 -22.18 1.33 -12.27
CA THR A 511 -21.75 0.30 -13.23
C THR A 511 -20.73 0.85 -14.22
N PHE A 512 -20.96 2.05 -14.75
CA PHE A 512 -20.00 2.78 -15.59
C PHE A 512 -18.68 2.98 -14.85
N ASN A 513 -18.74 3.54 -13.64
CA ASN A 513 -17.55 3.88 -12.86
C ASN A 513 -16.70 2.64 -12.54
N ARG A 514 -17.36 1.50 -12.30
CA ARG A 514 -16.70 0.20 -12.12
C ARG A 514 -16.04 -0.28 -13.41
N GLU A 515 -16.78 -0.31 -14.51
CA GLU A 515 -16.26 -0.77 -15.80
C GLU A 515 -15.03 0.04 -16.23
N LEU A 516 -15.06 1.36 -16.01
CA LEU A 516 -13.95 2.25 -16.35
C LEU A 516 -12.64 1.89 -15.62
N ARG A 517 -12.69 1.37 -14.40
CA ARG A 517 -11.48 0.94 -13.63
C ARG A 517 -10.84 -0.33 -14.18
N ASN A 518 -11.63 -1.14 -14.89
CA ASN A 518 -11.14 -2.39 -15.48
C ASN A 518 -10.42 -2.14 -16.80
N VAL A 519 -10.59 -0.97 -17.42
CA VAL A 519 -9.90 -0.58 -18.65
C VAL A 519 -8.40 -0.69 -18.44
N GLY A 520 -7.78 -1.49 -19.30
CA GLY A 520 -6.37 -1.86 -19.25
C GLY A 520 -6.10 -3.04 -20.16
N TRP A 521 -4.83 -3.25 -20.48
CA TRP A 521 -4.42 -4.32 -21.37
C TRP A 521 -4.86 -5.69 -20.81
N GLY A 522 -5.25 -6.62 -21.68
CA GLY A 522 -5.72 -7.96 -21.29
C GLY A 522 -7.18 -8.02 -20.82
N TYR A 523 -7.91 -6.89 -20.83
CA TYR A 523 -9.34 -6.84 -20.53
C TYR A 523 -10.14 -6.20 -21.64
N LYS A 524 -11.24 -6.85 -22.03
CA LYS A 524 -12.17 -6.32 -23.01
C LYS A 524 -13.27 -5.53 -22.31
N ALA A 525 -13.18 -4.20 -22.37
CA ALA A 525 -14.19 -3.33 -21.81
C ALA A 525 -15.59 -3.58 -22.40
N ASP A 526 -16.58 -3.63 -21.53
CA ASP A 526 -18.00 -3.66 -21.88
C ASP A 526 -18.44 -2.25 -22.30
N ARG A 527 -18.32 -1.99 -23.61
CA ARG A 527 -18.58 -0.69 -24.21
C ARG A 527 -20.00 -0.18 -23.96
N LYS A 528 -20.98 -1.07 -23.80
CA LYS A 528 -22.35 -0.71 -23.42
C LYS A 528 -22.42 -0.15 -22.00
N LYS A 529 -21.68 -0.73 -21.04
CA LYS A 529 -21.58 -0.17 -19.68
C LYS A 529 -20.84 1.16 -19.66
N LEU A 530 -19.99 1.42 -20.65
CA LEU A 530 -19.31 2.69 -20.86
C LEU A 530 -20.12 3.69 -21.71
N PHE A 531 -21.37 3.37 -22.08
CA PHE A 531 -22.23 4.22 -22.92
C PHE A 531 -21.61 4.61 -24.28
N LEU A 532 -20.76 3.74 -24.82
CA LEU A 532 -20.09 3.93 -26.11
C LEU A 532 -20.80 3.22 -27.28
N GLU A 533 -21.94 2.56 -27.00
CA GLU A 533 -22.76 1.76 -27.92
C GLU A 533 -24.27 1.99 -27.73
#